data_AF-A0A835LI36-F1
#
_entry.id   AF-A0A835LI36-F1
#
_cell.length_a   1.000
_cell.length_b   1.000
_cell.length_c   1.000
_cell.angle_alpha   90.00
_cell.angle_beta   90.00
_cell.angle_gamma   90.00
#
_symmetry.space_group_name_H-M   'P 1'
#
loop_
_entity.id
_entity.type
_entity.pdbx_description
1 polymer ?
#
loop_
_entity_poly.entity_id
_entity_poly.type
_entity_poly.pdbx_seq_one_letter_code
_entity_poly.pdbx_strand_id
1 'polypeptide(L)'
;MLSFPLNTDEVVLVVLDNYEDHKNKAENLDPETQGTQSRWVQEVLKVQGHVSPSPDVMTRVPSWRSIVNDKGEINVPMEDTKNPKFWSRVCLHNMAKLAKVATTIRRVLESLFRYFDNGDLWTQHGLALPVLLDMQLLIENSGQNMHLLLSILVKHLDHKNVIKQPDMQLNIVEVITALTQQSKVQASVAVVSAFTDLLRHLRKSIHCSLEDSSLGVDIIKWNRNFQAAVDECLVQISNKVGDAGPVLDVMTGMLENISTVTVIARTTVSAVYRAAQIVASLPNVSLSKQGKLGSFFS
;
A
#
# COMPACT_ATOMS: atom_id res chain seq x y z
N MET A 1 32.03 -4.39 -8.21
CA MET A 1 30.96 -4.31 -7.20
C MET A 1 30.81 -2.83 -6.84
N LEU A 2 30.01 -2.08 -7.60
CA LEU A 2 29.83 -0.65 -7.37
C LEU A 2 28.80 -0.47 -6.25
N SER A 3 29.27 0.09 -5.14
CA SER A 3 28.44 0.50 -4.02
C SER A 3 27.46 1.56 -4.52
N PHE A 4 26.17 1.29 -4.33
CA PHE A 4 25.07 2.18 -4.67
C PHE A 4 24.45 2.91 -3.44
N PRO A 5 25.07 3.11 -2.25
CA PRO A 5 24.27 3.26 -1.03
C PRO A 5 23.83 4.72 -0.77
N LEU A 6 24.56 5.73 -1.22
CA LEU A 6 24.23 7.15 -0.98
C LEU A 6 23.33 7.79 -2.05
N ASN A 7 23.41 7.33 -3.30
CA ASN A 7 22.77 8.04 -4.43
C ASN A 7 21.23 7.88 -4.45
N THR A 8 20.67 6.74 -4.03
CA THR A 8 19.22 6.53 -4.14
C THR A 8 18.41 7.45 -3.24
N ASP A 9 18.84 7.67 -2.00
CA ASP A 9 18.13 8.52 -1.05
C ASP A 9 18.18 10.00 -1.49
N GLU A 10 19.33 10.49 -1.95
CA GLU A 10 19.49 11.86 -2.46
C GLU A 10 18.62 12.10 -3.70
N VAL A 11 18.59 11.16 -4.65
CA VAL A 11 17.74 11.28 -5.84
C VAL A 11 16.27 11.25 -5.46
N VAL A 12 15.86 10.37 -4.54
CA VAL A 12 14.47 10.32 -4.06
C VAL A 12 14.07 11.64 -3.40
N LEU A 13 14.94 12.20 -2.56
CA LEU A 13 14.70 13.48 -1.90
C LEU A 13 14.48 14.59 -2.93
N VAL A 14 15.40 14.77 -3.88
CA VAL A 14 15.28 15.80 -4.93
C VAL A 14 14.03 15.61 -5.78
N VAL A 15 13.67 14.36 -6.09
CA VAL A 15 12.47 14.04 -6.86
C VAL A 15 11.21 14.43 -6.07
N LEU A 16 11.12 14.05 -4.80
CA LEU A 16 9.92 14.28 -4.00
C LEU A 16 9.74 15.73 -3.58
N ASP A 17 10.83 16.47 -3.33
CA ASP A 17 10.81 17.93 -3.10
C ASP A 17 10.18 18.69 -4.28
N ASN A 18 10.27 18.13 -5.49
CA ASN A 18 9.75 18.72 -6.72
C ASN A 18 8.50 18.00 -7.27
N TYR A 19 7.90 17.06 -6.53
CA TYR A 19 6.85 16.16 -7.07
C TYR A 19 5.46 16.83 -7.16
N GLU A 20 5.06 17.59 -6.15
CA GLU A 20 3.85 18.43 -6.19
C GLU A 20 4.10 19.79 -5.51
N ASP A 21 3.27 20.79 -5.83
CA ASP A 21 3.28 22.06 -5.11
C ASP A 21 2.81 21.82 -3.68
N HIS A 22 3.77 21.74 -2.76
CA HIS A 22 3.57 21.56 -1.32
C HIS A 22 2.67 22.63 -0.64
N LYS A 23 2.18 23.63 -1.39
CA LYS A 23 1.58 24.86 -0.84
C LYS A 23 0.18 25.23 -1.36
N ASN A 24 -0.29 24.70 -2.49
CA ASN A 24 -1.49 25.28 -3.14
C ASN A 24 -2.84 24.65 -2.74
N LYS A 25 -2.88 23.66 -1.83
CA LYS A 25 -4.15 23.05 -1.37
C LYS A 25 -4.52 23.33 0.09
N ALA A 26 -3.62 23.95 0.88
CA ALA A 26 -3.90 24.27 2.28
C ALA A 26 -4.77 25.53 2.46
N GLU A 27 -4.87 26.40 1.45
CA GLU A 27 -5.51 27.72 1.60
C GLU A 27 -7.02 27.76 1.32
N ASN A 28 -7.67 26.65 0.94
CA ASN A 28 -9.07 26.68 0.47
C ASN A 28 -10.03 25.66 1.13
N LEU A 29 -9.75 25.15 2.34
CA LEU A 29 -10.66 24.19 2.98
C LEU A 29 -11.05 24.60 4.40
N ASP A 30 -12.37 24.67 4.59
CA ASP A 30 -13.07 25.03 5.82
C ASP A 30 -12.76 24.02 6.96
N PRO A 31 -12.48 24.46 8.19
CA PRO A 31 -12.06 23.57 9.28
C PRO A 31 -13.14 22.59 9.79
N GLU A 32 -14.39 22.69 9.33
CA GLU A 32 -15.54 22.03 9.97
C GLU A 32 -15.90 20.64 9.43
N THR A 33 -15.24 20.12 8.39
CA THR A 33 -15.47 18.72 7.95
C THR A 33 -14.51 17.72 8.58
N GLN A 34 -14.53 17.59 9.91
CA GLN A 34 -14.05 16.37 10.59
C GLN A 34 -15.04 15.22 10.33
N GLY A 35 -15.03 14.69 9.10
CA GLY A 35 -15.84 13.56 8.68
C GLY A 35 -14.97 12.44 8.14
N THR A 36 -14.77 11.40 8.97
CA THR A 36 -14.22 10.06 8.71
C THR A 36 -12.92 10.01 7.88
N GLN A 37 -11.80 9.60 8.47
CA GLN A 37 -10.50 9.45 7.78
C GLN A 37 -10.58 8.63 6.46
N SER A 38 -11.52 7.71 6.29
CA SER A 38 -11.77 7.03 5.00
C SER A 38 -12.11 7.98 3.82
N ARG A 39 -12.64 9.19 4.09
CA ARG A 39 -13.10 10.14 3.06
C ARG A 39 -11.96 10.70 2.21
N TRP A 40 -10.79 10.95 2.79
CA TRP A 40 -9.69 11.57 2.05
C TRP A 40 -9.03 10.61 1.06
N VAL A 41 -8.90 9.34 1.44
CA VAL A 41 -8.46 8.28 0.55
C VAL A 41 -9.38 8.25 -0.66
N GLN A 42 -10.70 8.29 -0.44
CA GLN A 42 -11.67 8.37 -1.51
C GLN A 42 -11.49 9.66 -2.33
N GLU A 43 -11.24 10.81 -1.74
CA GLU A 43 -10.99 12.06 -2.48
C GLU A 43 -9.74 11.99 -3.37
N VAL A 44 -8.62 11.45 -2.87
CA VAL A 44 -7.41 11.23 -3.67
C VAL A 44 -7.67 10.20 -4.78
N LEU A 45 -8.35 9.10 -4.46
CA LEU A 45 -8.77 8.09 -5.44
C LEU A 45 -9.77 8.66 -6.46
N LYS A 46 -10.61 9.62 -6.09
CA LYS A 46 -11.53 10.34 -6.98
C LYS A 46 -10.78 11.35 -7.84
N VAL A 47 -9.82 12.09 -7.32
CA VAL A 47 -8.94 12.92 -8.16
C VAL A 47 -8.19 12.03 -9.18
N GLN A 48 -7.81 10.82 -8.75
CA GLN A 48 -7.17 9.84 -9.60
C GLN A 48 -8.16 9.03 -10.49
N GLY A 49 -9.46 9.01 -10.17
CA GLY A 49 -10.46 8.05 -10.70
C GLY A 49 -11.85 8.60 -11.08
N HIS A 50 -12.13 9.90 -10.93
CA HIS A 50 -13.23 10.65 -11.57
C HIS A 50 -12.86 11.25 -12.91
N VAL A 51 -11.63 11.04 -13.33
CA VAL A 51 -11.42 10.74 -14.73
C VAL A 51 -11.72 9.24 -14.80
N SER A 52 -12.51 8.79 -15.77
CA SER A 52 -12.20 7.49 -16.41
C SER A 52 -10.67 7.41 -16.64
N PRO A 53 -10.03 6.33 -17.08
CA PRO A 53 -8.76 6.56 -17.76
C PRO A 53 -9.10 7.40 -19.01
N SER A 54 -9.26 8.74 -18.89
CA SER A 54 -8.77 9.60 -19.93
C SER A 54 -7.28 9.32 -19.86
N PRO A 55 -6.73 8.70 -20.90
CA PRO A 55 -5.33 8.35 -20.98
C PRO A 55 -4.54 9.65 -21.16
N ASP A 56 -4.61 10.61 -20.23
CA ASP A 56 -4.11 11.98 -20.44
C ASP A 56 -3.31 12.58 -19.26
N VAL A 57 -3.44 12.12 -18.00
CA VAL A 57 -2.64 12.71 -16.87
C VAL A 57 -1.36 11.93 -16.55
N MET A 58 -1.35 10.60 -16.74
CA MET A 58 -0.14 9.75 -16.54
C MET A 58 0.51 9.30 -17.85
N THR A 59 -0.26 9.25 -18.94
CA THR A 59 0.25 9.09 -20.32
C THR A 59 1.10 10.26 -20.80
N ARG A 60 1.11 11.38 -20.07
CA ARG A 60 1.94 12.55 -20.35
C ARG A 60 3.37 12.47 -19.85
N VAL A 61 3.81 11.38 -19.21
CA VAL A 61 5.25 11.20 -18.96
C VAL A 61 5.84 10.47 -20.18
N PRO A 62 6.38 11.20 -21.18
CA PRO A 62 7.00 10.59 -22.34
C PRO A 62 8.05 9.57 -21.92
N SER A 63 8.19 8.51 -22.72
CA SER A 63 9.30 7.60 -22.55
C SER A 63 10.64 8.35 -22.67
N TRP A 64 11.70 7.85 -22.04
CA TRP A 64 13.02 8.48 -22.18
C TRP A 64 13.45 8.66 -23.65
N ARG A 65 13.13 7.69 -24.51
CA ARG A 65 13.41 7.74 -25.95
C ARG A 65 12.60 8.81 -26.70
N SER A 66 11.48 9.26 -26.15
CA SER A 66 10.72 10.39 -26.70
C SER A 66 11.15 11.73 -26.10
N ILE A 67 11.77 11.73 -24.92
CA ILE A 67 12.32 12.94 -24.28
C ILE A 67 13.64 13.33 -24.92
N VAL A 68 14.51 12.36 -25.21
CA VAL A 68 15.85 12.61 -25.76
C VAL A 68 15.99 11.84 -27.07
N ASN A 69 16.35 12.54 -28.15
CA ASN A 69 16.59 11.93 -29.45
C ASN A 69 17.99 11.27 -29.53
N ASP A 70 18.26 10.55 -30.63
CA ASP A 70 19.55 9.86 -30.85
C ASP A 70 20.76 10.81 -30.90
N LYS A 71 20.53 12.13 -31.03
CA LYS A 71 21.56 13.17 -31.00
C LYS A 71 21.77 13.78 -29.61
N GLY A 72 21.00 13.36 -28.61
CA GLY A 72 21.06 13.89 -27.25
C GLY A 72 20.25 15.16 -27.02
N GLU A 73 19.41 15.59 -27.97
CA GLU A 73 18.60 16.80 -27.86
C GLU A 73 17.27 16.51 -27.14
N ILE A 74 16.81 17.46 -26.32
CA ILE A 74 15.56 17.34 -25.55
C ILE A 74 14.37 17.74 -26.41
N ASN A 75 13.45 16.80 -26.64
CA ASN A 75 12.23 16.93 -27.43
C ASN A 75 11.00 17.07 -26.53
N VAL A 76 10.98 18.11 -25.71
CA VAL A 76 9.88 18.41 -24.76
C VAL A 76 9.50 19.88 -24.92
N PRO A 77 8.20 20.26 -24.78
CA PRO A 77 7.79 21.67 -24.82
C PRO A 77 8.64 22.55 -23.90
N MET A 78 8.90 23.79 -24.32
CA MET A 78 9.79 24.69 -23.58
C MET A 78 9.27 24.98 -22.16
N GLU A 79 7.95 24.97 -21.95
CA GLU A 79 7.30 25.05 -20.64
C GLU A 79 7.71 23.90 -19.72
N ASP A 80 7.68 22.67 -20.21
CA ASP A 80 8.00 21.45 -19.46
C ASP A 80 9.50 21.32 -19.20
N THR A 81 10.36 21.76 -20.13
CA THR A 81 11.82 21.73 -19.92
C THR A 81 12.26 22.57 -18.72
N LYS A 82 11.53 23.64 -18.39
CA LYS A 82 11.78 24.51 -17.24
C LYS A 82 10.96 24.16 -16.01
N ASN A 83 10.14 23.12 -16.07
CA ASN A 83 9.22 22.72 -15.01
C ASN A 83 9.84 21.61 -14.14
N PRO A 84 10.25 21.88 -12.88
CA PRO A 84 10.82 20.85 -12.01
C PRO A 84 9.84 19.70 -11.73
N LYS A 85 8.53 19.99 -11.72
CA LYS A 85 7.46 19.00 -11.55
C LYS A 85 7.39 18.01 -12.71
N PHE A 86 7.66 18.46 -13.92
CA PHE A 86 7.73 17.57 -15.07
C PHE A 86 8.87 16.56 -14.87
N TRP A 87 10.07 17.07 -14.52
CA TRP A 87 11.25 16.24 -14.34
C TRP A 87 11.17 15.29 -13.15
N SER A 88 10.56 15.69 -12.04
CA SER A 88 10.33 14.79 -10.90
C SER A 88 9.46 13.60 -11.28
N ARG A 89 8.38 13.82 -12.04
CA ARG A 89 7.52 12.73 -12.55
C ARG A 89 8.26 11.82 -13.54
N VAL A 90 9.11 12.39 -14.41
CA VAL A 90 10.00 11.60 -15.29
C VAL A 90 10.97 10.74 -14.47
N CYS A 91 11.55 11.29 -13.41
CA CYS A 91 12.46 10.55 -12.53
C CYS A 91 11.75 9.44 -11.77
N LEU A 92 10.55 9.68 -11.21
CA LEU A 92 9.74 8.64 -10.56
C LEU A 92 9.42 7.50 -11.54
N HIS A 93 9.08 7.85 -12.79
CA HIS A 93 8.86 6.87 -13.86
C HIS A 93 10.09 6.01 -14.14
N ASN A 94 11.25 6.64 -14.20
CA ASN A 94 12.51 5.94 -14.40
C ASN A 94 12.86 5.04 -13.20
N MET A 95 12.60 5.49 -11.96
CA MET A 95 12.75 4.66 -10.77
C MET A 95 11.84 3.42 -10.83
N ALA A 96 10.57 3.58 -11.17
CA ALA A 96 9.63 2.47 -11.35
C ALA A 96 10.11 1.48 -12.44
N LYS A 97 10.66 1.98 -13.54
CA LYS A 97 11.23 1.14 -14.61
C LYS A 97 12.49 0.38 -14.19
N LEU A 98 13.33 0.99 -13.35
CA LEU A 98 14.53 0.35 -12.80
C LEU A 98 14.18 -0.69 -11.72
N ALA A 99 13.03 -0.50 -11.05
CA ALA A 99 12.48 -1.37 -10.02
C ALA A 99 11.94 -2.73 -10.53
N LYS A 100 12.42 -3.22 -11.68
CA LYS A 100 12.13 -4.58 -12.19
C LYS A 100 12.81 -5.68 -11.37
N VAL A 101 13.90 -5.37 -10.67
CA VAL A 101 14.59 -6.32 -9.80
C VAL A 101 14.10 -6.14 -8.36
N ALA A 102 13.81 -7.24 -7.67
CA ALA A 102 13.27 -7.25 -6.31
C ALA A 102 14.12 -6.45 -5.30
N THR A 103 15.44 -6.48 -5.44
CA THR A 103 16.36 -5.70 -4.59
C THR A 103 16.30 -4.21 -4.90
N THR A 104 16.19 -3.83 -6.18
CA THR A 104 16.08 -2.43 -6.59
C THR A 104 14.76 -1.80 -6.15
N ILE A 105 13.63 -2.50 -6.37
CA ILE A 105 12.32 -1.98 -5.93
C ILE A 105 12.28 -1.79 -4.42
N ARG A 106 12.83 -2.74 -3.66
CA ARG A 106 12.91 -2.62 -2.21
C ARG A 106 13.65 -1.36 -1.78
N ARG A 107 14.82 -1.10 -2.38
CA ARG A 107 15.62 0.07 -2.03
C ARG A 107 14.93 1.38 -2.40
N VAL A 108 14.29 1.45 -3.57
CA VAL A 108 13.51 2.64 -3.98
C VAL A 108 12.37 2.88 -3.01
N LEU A 109 11.56 1.85 -2.70
CA LEU A 109 10.43 1.97 -1.79
C LEU A 109 10.87 2.35 -0.36
N GLU A 110 11.93 1.71 0.17
CA GLU A 110 12.48 2.06 1.49
C GLU A 110 12.97 3.51 1.55
N SER A 111 13.52 4.04 0.46
CA SER A 111 13.94 5.44 0.35
C SER A 111 12.73 6.38 0.33
N LEU A 112 11.69 6.06 -0.46
CA LEU A 112 10.43 6.80 -0.49
C LEU A 112 9.77 6.82 0.89
N PHE A 113 9.68 5.67 1.56
CA PHE A 113 9.06 5.57 2.87
C PHE A 113 9.81 6.37 3.92
N ARG A 114 11.15 6.35 3.89
CA ARG A 114 11.94 7.16 4.80
C ARG A 114 11.68 8.65 4.62
N TYR A 115 11.53 9.11 3.38
CA TYR A 115 11.14 10.49 3.11
C TYR A 115 9.74 10.79 3.67
N PHE A 116 8.78 9.89 3.49
CA PHE A 116 7.42 10.06 4.02
C PHE A 116 7.38 10.07 5.56
N ASP A 117 8.10 9.14 6.21
CA ASP A 117 8.22 9.02 7.66
C ASP A 117 8.75 10.31 8.30
N ASN A 118 9.71 10.97 7.64
CA ASN A 118 10.37 12.16 8.18
C ASN A 118 9.59 13.45 7.96
N GLY A 119 8.67 13.49 6.99
CA GLY A 119 7.97 14.70 6.57
C GLY A 119 6.47 14.75 6.91
N ASP A 120 5.95 13.83 7.71
CA ASP A 120 4.51 13.65 7.99
C ASP A 120 3.65 13.52 6.72
N LEU A 121 4.23 12.88 5.69
CA LEU A 121 3.65 12.82 4.34
C LEU A 121 2.72 11.63 4.13
N TRP A 122 2.44 10.86 5.18
CA TRP A 122 1.45 9.79 5.17
C TRP A 122 0.01 10.31 5.36
N THR A 123 -0.14 11.55 5.81
CA THR A 123 -1.44 12.19 6.10
C THR A 123 -2.26 12.49 4.85
N GLN A 124 -3.51 12.90 5.03
CA GLN A 124 -4.46 13.24 3.97
C GLN A 124 -3.91 14.20 2.89
N HIS A 125 -3.10 15.16 3.29
CA HIS A 125 -2.50 16.15 2.39
C HIS A 125 -1.03 15.85 2.06
N GLY A 126 -0.56 14.68 2.48
CA GLY A 126 0.79 14.21 2.25
C GLY A 126 0.97 13.59 0.86
N LEU A 127 2.24 13.39 0.50
CA LEU A 127 2.63 12.88 -0.81
C LEU A 127 2.60 11.35 -0.92
N ALA A 128 2.46 10.62 0.19
CA ALA A 128 2.63 9.17 0.17
C ALA A 128 1.60 8.47 -0.75
N LEU A 129 0.31 8.76 -0.59
CA LEU A 129 -0.72 8.12 -1.42
C LEU A 129 -0.58 8.44 -2.91
N PRO A 130 -0.50 9.71 -3.37
CA PRO A 130 -0.37 10.02 -4.79
C PRO A 130 0.91 9.44 -5.41
N VAL A 131 2.06 9.54 -4.73
CA VAL A 131 3.33 8.97 -5.22
C VAL A 131 3.24 7.44 -5.34
N LEU A 132 2.65 6.77 -4.35
CA LEU A 132 2.53 5.31 -4.36
C LEU A 132 1.50 4.80 -5.37
N LEU A 133 0.44 5.55 -5.64
CA LEU A 133 -0.51 5.25 -6.73
C LEU A 133 0.17 5.38 -8.10
N ASP A 134 0.98 6.43 -8.31
CA ASP A 134 1.79 6.59 -9.53
C ASP A 134 2.77 5.41 -9.68
N MET A 135 3.52 5.08 -8.62
CA MET A 135 4.42 3.92 -8.61
C MET A 135 3.68 2.63 -8.93
N GLN A 136 2.54 2.38 -8.29
CA GLN A 136 1.70 1.20 -8.54
C GLN A 136 1.32 1.10 -10.01
N LEU A 137 0.78 2.17 -10.60
CA LEU A 137 0.35 2.14 -12.01
C LEU A 137 1.52 1.80 -12.94
N LEU A 138 2.69 2.41 -12.70
CA LEU A 138 3.88 2.21 -13.52
C LEU A 138 4.45 0.79 -13.39
N ILE A 139 4.45 0.26 -12.17
CA ILE A 139 4.89 -1.11 -11.87
C ILE A 139 3.92 -2.12 -12.51
N GLU A 140 2.61 -1.92 -12.38
CA GLU A 140 1.59 -2.79 -12.98
C GLU A 140 1.66 -2.80 -14.51
N ASN A 141 1.87 -1.65 -15.15
CA ASN A 141 2.06 -1.56 -16.61
C ASN A 141 3.31 -2.31 -17.08
N SER A 142 4.30 -2.52 -16.20
CA SER A 142 5.50 -3.32 -16.51
C SER A 142 5.31 -4.82 -16.23
N GLY A 143 4.19 -5.22 -15.61
CA GLY A 143 3.81 -6.60 -15.33
C GLY A 143 4.63 -7.30 -14.25
N GLN A 144 5.32 -6.57 -13.37
CA GLN A 144 6.26 -7.14 -12.39
C GLN A 144 6.08 -6.53 -11.00
N ASN A 145 6.47 -7.27 -9.95
CA ASN A 145 6.75 -6.77 -8.59
C ASN A 145 5.65 -6.02 -7.80
N MET A 146 4.42 -5.86 -8.30
CA MET A 146 3.38 -5.17 -7.52
C MET A 146 3.07 -5.89 -6.19
N HIS A 147 3.12 -7.22 -6.18
CA HIS A 147 3.00 -8.00 -4.92
C HIS A 147 4.09 -7.65 -3.90
N LEU A 148 5.28 -7.22 -4.34
CA LEU A 148 6.36 -6.80 -3.45
C LEU A 148 6.07 -5.42 -2.86
N LEU A 149 5.46 -4.50 -3.60
CA LEU A 149 5.10 -3.17 -3.09
C LEU A 149 4.18 -3.30 -1.88
N LEU A 150 3.09 -4.08 -1.99
CA LEU A 150 2.16 -4.30 -0.88
C LEU A 150 2.85 -4.99 0.31
N SER A 151 3.66 -6.03 0.05
CA SER A 151 4.38 -6.75 1.10
C SER A 151 5.40 -5.87 1.83
N ILE A 152 6.11 -4.99 1.11
CA ILE A 152 7.10 -4.08 1.69
C ILE A 152 6.39 -2.98 2.51
N LEU A 153 5.26 -2.43 2.04
CA LEU A 153 4.46 -1.48 2.81
C LEU A 153 3.91 -2.09 4.11
N VAL A 154 3.35 -3.30 4.07
CA VAL A 154 2.86 -3.95 5.30
C VAL A 154 3.99 -4.16 6.30
N LYS A 155 5.17 -4.58 5.84
CA LYS A 155 6.35 -4.71 6.70
C LYS A 155 6.84 -3.38 7.26
N HIS A 156 6.58 -2.27 6.57
CA HIS A 156 6.93 -0.93 7.04
C HIS A 156 6.17 -0.52 8.32
N LEU A 157 5.02 -1.15 8.62
CA LEU A 157 4.31 -0.93 9.89
C LEU A 157 5.13 -1.31 11.14
N ASP A 158 6.11 -2.21 10.98
CA ASP A 158 7.04 -2.61 12.05
C ASP A 158 8.33 -1.76 12.06
N HIS A 159 8.46 -0.77 11.16
CA HIS A 159 9.64 0.09 11.10
C HIS A 159 9.75 0.95 12.37
N LYS A 160 10.98 1.16 12.85
CA LYS A 160 11.26 1.85 14.12
C LYS A 160 10.73 3.30 14.18
N ASN A 161 10.60 3.96 13.03
CA ASN A 161 10.05 5.31 12.94
C ASN A 161 8.51 5.30 12.99
N VAL A 162 7.90 4.21 12.52
CA VAL A 162 6.45 4.05 12.38
C VAL A 162 5.83 3.49 13.67
N ILE A 163 6.44 2.47 14.27
CA ILE A 163 5.89 1.76 15.44
C ILE A 163 5.68 2.66 16.67
N LYS A 164 6.35 3.82 16.72
CA LYS A 164 6.24 4.81 17.80
C LYS A 164 5.23 5.92 17.52
N GLN A 165 4.60 5.90 16.34
CA GLN A 165 3.73 6.96 15.82
C GLN A 165 2.36 6.36 15.47
N PRO A 166 1.42 6.30 16.44
CA PRO A 166 0.13 5.63 16.26
C PRO A 166 -0.68 6.15 15.06
N ASP A 167 -0.72 7.47 14.85
CA ASP A 167 -1.45 8.07 13.73
C ASP A 167 -0.79 7.75 12.38
N MET A 168 0.54 7.70 12.34
CA MET A 168 1.28 7.29 11.15
C MET A 168 0.98 5.82 10.79
N GLN A 169 0.87 4.93 11.77
CA GLN A 169 0.47 3.54 11.53
C GLN A 169 -0.92 3.46 10.89
N LEU A 170 -1.88 4.21 11.42
CA LEU A 170 -3.24 4.27 10.88
C LEU A 170 -3.23 4.77 9.43
N ASN A 171 -2.55 5.89 9.16
CA ASN A 171 -2.42 6.45 7.82
C ASN A 171 -1.76 5.47 6.83
N ILE A 172 -0.71 4.74 7.24
CA ILE A 172 -0.07 3.73 6.39
C ILE A 172 -1.04 2.58 6.07
N VAL A 173 -1.84 2.12 7.04
CA VAL A 173 -2.85 1.08 6.80
C VAL A 173 -3.92 1.57 5.82
N GLU A 174 -4.37 2.82 5.92
CA GLU A 174 -5.30 3.43 4.96
C GLU A 174 -4.70 3.48 3.54
N VAL A 175 -3.42 3.86 3.43
CA VAL A 175 -2.69 3.86 2.14
C VAL A 175 -2.57 2.45 1.57
N ILE A 176 -2.23 1.44 2.38
CA ILE A 176 -2.16 0.04 1.93
C ILE A 176 -3.53 -0.42 1.44
N THR A 177 -4.60 -0.07 2.15
CA THR A 177 -5.98 -0.41 1.79
C THR A 177 -6.34 0.18 0.43
N ALA A 178 -6.03 1.46 0.20
CA ALA A 178 -6.27 2.16 -1.06
C ALA A 178 -5.53 1.53 -2.24
N LEU A 179 -4.22 1.28 -2.08
CA LEU A 179 -3.37 0.66 -3.10
C LEU A 179 -3.88 -0.75 -3.43
N THR A 180 -4.21 -1.53 -2.39
CA THR A 180 -4.76 -2.88 -2.56
C THR A 180 -6.07 -2.84 -3.34
N GLN A 181 -7.01 -1.96 -3.00
CA GLN A 181 -8.29 -1.80 -3.72
C GLN A 181 -8.08 -1.57 -5.22
N GLN A 182 -7.20 -0.63 -5.58
CA GLN A 182 -6.94 -0.26 -6.98
C GLN A 182 -6.08 -1.28 -7.73
N SER A 183 -5.41 -2.19 -7.02
CA SER A 183 -4.42 -3.06 -7.64
C SER A 183 -5.03 -4.18 -8.47
N LYS A 184 -4.36 -4.51 -9.59
CA LYS A 184 -4.66 -5.70 -10.42
C LYS A 184 -3.88 -6.94 -9.97
N VAL A 185 -3.27 -6.85 -8.79
CA VAL A 185 -2.45 -7.89 -8.16
C VAL A 185 -3.22 -9.19 -8.03
N GLN A 186 -2.57 -10.28 -8.42
CA GLN A 186 -3.08 -11.64 -8.24
C GLN A 186 -2.46 -12.33 -7.01
N ALA A 187 -2.83 -13.59 -6.78
CA ALA A 187 -2.27 -14.39 -5.71
C ALA A 187 -0.74 -14.56 -5.87
N SER A 188 0.02 -14.35 -4.80
CA SER A 188 1.45 -14.71 -4.75
C SER A 188 1.91 -14.90 -3.31
N VAL A 189 3.09 -15.51 -3.14
CA VAL A 189 3.72 -15.70 -1.83
C VAL A 189 3.89 -14.37 -1.07
N ALA A 190 4.18 -13.28 -1.78
CA ALA A 190 4.34 -11.97 -1.16
C ALA A 190 3.00 -11.40 -0.66
N VAL A 191 1.89 -11.62 -1.39
CA VAL A 191 0.54 -11.23 -0.94
C VAL A 191 0.10 -12.05 0.27
N VAL A 192 0.36 -13.37 0.26
CA VAL A 192 0.07 -14.23 1.42
C VAL A 192 0.90 -13.81 2.63
N SER A 193 2.19 -13.51 2.44
CA SER A 193 3.05 -12.97 3.51
C SER A 193 2.50 -11.66 4.07
N ALA A 194 2.05 -10.75 3.21
CA ALA A 194 1.46 -9.48 3.62
C ALA A 194 0.16 -9.68 4.40
N PHE A 195 -0.68 -10.64 3.99
CA PHE A 195 -1.88 -11.03 4.74
C PHE A 195 -1.53 -11.58 6.13
N THR A 196 -0.55 -12.47 6.23
CA THR A 196 -0.06 -13.00 7.52
C THR A 196 0.46 -11.89 8.43
N ASP A 197 1.22 -10.95 7.88
CA ASP A 197 1.73 -9.79 8.63
C ASP A 197 0.59 -8.89 9.13
N LEU A 198 -0.44 -8.64 8.30
CA LEU A 198 -1.65 -7.91 8.73
C LEU A 198 -2.45 -8.65 9.80
N LEU A 199 -2.56 -9.98 9.75
CA LEU A 199 -3.20 -10.77 10.82
C LEU A 199 -2.43 -10.66 12.14
N ARG A 200 -1.10 -10.59 12.07
CA ARG A 200 -0.28 -10.30 13.25
C ARG A 200 -0.55 -8.91 13.81
N HIS A 201 -0.75 -7.89 12.97
CA HIS A 201 -1.18 -6.56 13.42
C HIS A 201 -2.59 -6.57 14.02
N LEU A 202 -3.54 -7.30 13.42
CA LEU A 202 -4.89 -7.48 13.97
C LEU A 202 -4.85 -8.15 15.35
N ARG A 203 -4.05 -9.20 15.51
CA ARG A 203 -3.88 -9.86 16.81
C ARG A 203 -3.34 -8.88 17.86
N LYS A 204 -2.35 -8.06 17.50
CA LYS A 204 -1.79 -7.02 18.38
C LYS A 204 -2.85 -5.98 18.75
N SER A 205 -3.66 -5.49 17.81
CA SER A 205 -4.71 -4.49 18.09
C SER A 205 -5.85 -5.02 18.95
N ILE A 206 -6.27 -6.29 18.74
CA ILE A 206 -7.22 -6.97 19.61
C ILE A 206 -6.65 -7.07 21.04
N HIS A 207 -5.37 -7.39 21.18
CA HIS A 207 -4.72 -7.46 22.48
C HIS A 207 -4.73 -6.10 23.20
N CYS A 208 -4.36 -5.01 22.52
CA CYS A 208 -4.41 -3.66 23.07
C CYS A 208 -5.83 -3.28 23.55
N SER A 209 -6.85 -3.71 22.80
CA SER A 209 -8.26 -3.43 23.15
C SER A 209 -8.75 -4.18 24.40
N LEU A 210 -8.06 -5.26 24.83
CA LEU A 210 -8.39 -5.94 26.09
C LEU A 210 -8.04 -5.10 27.32
N GLU A 211 -7.13 -4.14 27.17
CA GLU A 211 -6.67 -3.24 28.22
C GLU A 211 -7.47 -1.91 28.22
N ASP A 212 -8.46 -1.74 27.34
CA ASP A 212 -9.24 -0.49 27.18
C ASP A 212 -9.79 0.05 28.51
N SER A 213 -10.21 -0.82 29.44
CA SER A 213 -10.79 -0.41 30.73
C SER A 213 -9.87 0.41 31.62
N SER A 214 -8.54 0.37 31.39
CA SER A 214 -7.54 1.14 32.13
C SER A 214 -6.94 2.30 31.34
N LEU A 215 -7.45 2.57 30.12
CA LEU A 215 -6.89 3.55 29.18
C LEU A 215 -7.77 4.81 29.06
N GLY A 216 -7.16 5.89 28.57
CA GLY A 216 -7.88 7.13 28.26
C GLY A 216 -8.79 7.01 27.03
N VAL A 217 -9.85 7.83 26.96
CA VAL A 217 -10.87 7.80 25.89
C VAL A 217 -10.25 7.89 24.50
N ASP A 218 -9.22 8.73 24.32
CA ASP A 218 -8.56 8.92 23.02
C ASP A 218 -7.79 7.66 22.58
N ILE A 219 -7.16 6.95 23.52
CA ILE A 219 -6.42 5.71 23.24
C ILE A 219 -7.40 4.60 22.86
N ILE A 220 -8.51 4.47 23.58
CA ILE A 220 -9.58 3.50 23.25
C ILE A 220 -10.14 3.77 21.85
N LYS A 221 -10.41 5.04 21.54
CA LYS A 221 -10.89 5.45 20.22
C LYS A 221 -9.88 5.11 19.13
N TRP A 222 -8.60 5.39 19.36
CA TRP A 222 -7.54 5.04 18.41
C TRP A 222 -7.42 3.53 18.22
N ASN A 223 -7.40 2.73 19.29
CA ASN A 223 -7.33 1.26 19.22
C ASN A 223 -8.45 0.69 18.33
N ARG A 224 -9.68 1.19 18.49
CA ARG A 224 -10.83 0.80 17.68
C ARG A 224 -10.67 1.19 16.22
N ASN A 225 -10.25 2.42 15.94
CA ASN A 225 -10.02 2.91 14.58
C ASN A 225 -8.92 2.11 13.88
N PHE A 226 -7.80 1.87 14.56
CA PHE A 226 -6.69 1.09 14.02
C PHE A 226 -7.09 -0.37 13.78
N GLN A 227 -7.80 -1.01 14.72
CA GLN A 227 -8.31 -2.36 14.52
C GLN A 227 -9.26 -2.44 13.30
N ALA A 228 -10.17 -1.47 13.15
CA ALA A 228 -11.08 -1.41 12.01
C ALA A 228 -10.35 -1.21 10.68
N ALA A 229 -9.35 -0.32 10.64
CA ALA A 229 -8.54 -0.09 9.44
C ALA A 229 -7.74 -1.34 9.04
N VAL A 230 -7.13 -2.05 10.00
CA VAL A 230 -6.42 -3.30 9.73
C VAL A 230 -7.37 -4.38 9.24
N ASP A 231 -8.57 -4.45 9.81
CA ASP A 231 -9.61 -5.40 9.38
C ASP A 231 -10.07 -5.15 7.94
N GLU A 232 -10.33 -3.88 7.59
CA GLU A 232 -10.67 -3.50 6.21
C GLU A 232 -9.52 -3.85 5.27
N CYS A 233 -8.29 -3.54 5.65
CA CYS A 233 -7.10 -3.89 4.86
C CYS A 233 -6.98 -5.41 4.63
N LEU A 234 -7.30 -6.22 5.64
CA LEU A 234 -7.33 -7.68 5.54
C LEU A 234 -8.39 -8.18 4.54
N VAL A 235 -9.58 -7.58 4.53
CA VAL A 235 -10.62 -7.88 3.54
C VAL A 235 -10.16 -7.54 2.13
N GLN A 236 -9.50 -6.39 1.95
CA GLN A 236 -9.01 -6.01 0.62
C GLN A 236 -7.91 -6.93 0.11
N ILE A 237 -6.96 -7.31 0.98
CA ILE A 237 -5.84 -8.16 0.57
C ILE A 237 -6.25 -9.63 0.41
N SER A 238 -7.24 -10.12 1.17
CA SER A 238 -7.78 -11.48 0.97
C SER A 238 -8.41 -11.65 -0.41
N ASN A 239 -9.06 -10.61 -0.93
CA ASN A 239 -9.58 -10.60 -2.30
C ASN A 239 -8.47 -10.74 -3.35
N LYS A 240 -7.23 -10.34 -3.03
CA LYS A 240 -6.06 -10.54 -3.91
C LYS A 240 -5.43 -11.91 -3.76
N VAL A 241 -5.58 -12.57 -2.60
CA VAL A 241 -5.22 -13.99 -2.42
C VAL A 241 -6.13 -14.87 -3.28
N GLY A 242 -7.43 -14.57 -3.34
CA GLY A 242 -8.38 -15.14 -4.31
C GLY A 242 -8.74 -16.62 -4.12
N ASP A 243 -8.05 -17.35 -3.24
CA ASP A 243 -8.35 -18.74 -2.86
C ASP A 243 -8.31 -18.91 -1.34
N ALA A 244 -9.15 -19.80 -0.83
CA ALA A 244 -9.24 -20.10 0.60
C ALA A 244 -8.02 -20.87 1.12
N GLY A 245 -7.41 -21.74 0.30
CA GLY A 245 -6.33 -22.65 0.69
C GLY A 245 -5.17 -21.94 1.40
N PRO A 246 -4.50 -20.96 0.76
CA PRO A 246 -3.39 -20.24 1.37
C PRO A 246 -3.74 -19.53 2.68
N VAL A 247 -4.98 -19.06 2.85
CA VAL A 247 -5.41 -18.43 4.09
C VAL A 247 -5.64 -19.47 5.20
N LEU A 248 -6.22 -20.62 4.85
CA LEU A 248 -6.38 -21.75 5.78
C LEU A 248 -5.02 -22.29 6.25
N ASP A 249 -4.02 -22.32 5.38
CA ASP A 249 -2.65 -22.71 5.75
C ASP A 249 -2.05 -21.73 6.78
N VAL A 250 -2.26 -20.42 6.59
CA VAL A 250 -1.85 -19.39 7.56
C VAL A 250 -2.56 -19.57 8.90
N MET A 251 -3.87 -19.80 8.88
CA MET A 251 -4.66 -20.05 10.10
C MET A 251 -4.17 -21.31 10.83
N THR A 252 -3.87 -22.38 10.10
CA THR A 252 -3.33 -23.63 10.65
C THR A 252 -2.00 -23.37 11.34
N GLY A 253 -1.06 -22.69 10.68
CA GLY A 253 0.23 -22.34 11.26
C GLY A 253 0.11 -21.46 12.51
N MET A 254 -0.86 -20.55 12.58
CA MET A 254 -1.13 -19.76 13.80
C MET A 254 -1.64 -20.61 14.96
N LEU A 255 -2.47 -21.63 14.69
CA LEU A 255 -3.01 -22.55 15.70
C LEU A 255 -1.98 -23.57 16.18
N GLU A 256 -1.14 -24.09 15.28
CA GLU A 256 -0.03 -24.98 15.62
C GLU A 256 0.97 -24.30 16.56
N ASN A 257 1.19 -23.00 16.38
CA ASN A 257 2.11 -22.18 17.17
C ASN A 257 1.41 -21.33 18.24
N ILE A 258 0.22 -21.74 18.68
CA ILE A 258 -0.54 -20.99 19.69
C ILE A 258 0.22 -20.96 21.03
N SER A 259 0.25 -19.78 21.67
CA SER A 259 0.91 -19.60 22.96
C SER A 259 0.19 -20.35 24.08
N THR A 260 0.94 -20.84 25.06
CA THR A 260 0.38 -21.37 26.32
C THR A 260 -0.15 -20.28 27.25
N VAL A 261 0.20 -19.01 27.01
CA VAL A 261 -0.31 -17.86 27.77
C VAL A 261 -1.73 -17.56 27.34
N THR A 262 -2.70 -17.72 28.24
CA THR A 262 -4.14 -17.68 27.94
C THR A 262 -4.59 -16.43 27.19
N VAL A 263 -4.08 -15.24 27.56
CA VAL A 263 -4.44 -13.98 26.90
C VAL A 263 -3.94 -13.93 25.45
N ILE A 264 -2.71 -14.42 25.21
CA ILE A 264 -2.11 -14.50 23.87
C ILE A 264 -2.80 -15.57 23.03
N ALA A 265 -3.17 -16.70 23.64
CA ALA A 265 -3.97 -17.74 22.99
C ALA A 265 -5.33 -17.20 22.53
N ARG A 266 -6.05 -16.49 23.41
CA ARG A 266 -7.37 -15.92 23.11
C ARG A 266 -7.32 -14.93 21.95
N THR A 267 -6.35 -14.01 21.96
CA THR A 267 -6.17 -13.04 20.86
C THR A 267 -5.80 -13.71 19.55
N THR A 268 -5.00 -14.78 19.59
CA THR A 268 -4.69 -15.61 18.41
C THR A 268 -5.94 -16.27 17.85
N VAL A 269 -6.77 -16.89 18.70
CA VAL A 269 -8.05 -17.50 18.29
C VAL A 269 -9.00 -16.45 17.71
N SER A 270 -9.09 -15.26 18.29
CA SER A 270 -9.92 -14.16 17.75
C SER A 270 -9.47 -13.71 16.37
N ALA A 271 -8.15 -13.58 16.13
CA ALA A 271 -7.62 -13.24 14.81
C ALA A 271 -7.88 -14.35 13.78
N VAL A 272 -7.70 -15.62 14.16
CA VAL A 272 -8.02 -16.78 13.31
C VAL A 272 -9.52 -16.83 12.98
N TYR A 273 -10.38 -16.59 13.97
CA TYR A 273 -11.82 -16.52 13.77
C TYR A 273 -12.19 -15.42 12.78
N ARG A 274 -11.57 -14.24 12.89
CA ARG A 274 -11.80 -13.16 11.93
C ARG A 274 -11.32 -13.52 10.53
N ALA A 275 -10.14 -14.13 10.40
CA ALA A 275 -9.64 -14.63 9.11
C ALA A 275 -10.62 -15.64 8.47
N ALA A 276 -11.20 -16.54 9.27
CA ALA A 276 -12.21 -17.49 8.81
C ALA A 276 -13.45 -16.79 8.25
N GLN A 277 -13.94 -15.74 8.92
CA GLN A 277 -15.08 -14.95 8.44
C GLN A 277 -14.79 -14.25 7.11
N ILE A 278 -13.57 -13.73 6.94
CA ILE A 278 -13.13 -13.09 5.70
C ILE A 278 -13.10 -14.14 4.57
N VAL A 279 -12.48 -15.29 4.79
CA VAL A 279 -12.36 -16.34 3.77
C VAL A 279 -13.68 -16.99 3.41
N ALA A 280 -14.62 -17.09 4.36
CA ALA A 280 -15.97 -17.61 4.09
C ALA A 280 -16.72 -16.81 3.01
N SER A 281 -16.31 -15.56 2.75
CA SER A 281 -16.86 -14.73 1.68
C SER A 281 -16.13 -14.87 0.33
N LEU A 282 -14.99 -15.57 0.28
CA LEU A 282 -14.25 -15.80 -0.97
C LEU A 282 -14.90 -16.92 -1.79
N PRO A 283 -14.86 -16.84 -3.14
CA PRO A 283 -15.36 -17.90 -3.99
C PRO A 283 -14.52 -19.17 -3.84
N ASN A 284 -15.15 -20.30 -3.49
CA ASN A 284 -14.51 -21.61 -3.44
C ASN A 284 -14.17 -22.08 -4.86
N VAL A 285 -12.96 -21.75 -5.36
CA VAL A 285 -12.50 -22.15 -6.70
C VAL A 285 -12.44 -23.68 -6.83
N SER A 286 -12.25 -24.40 -5.73
CA SER A 286 -12.27 -25.87 -5.64
C SER A 286 -13.62 -26.51 -6.03
N LEU A 287 -14.77 -25.88 -5.73
CA LEU A 287 -16.09 -26.40 -6.14
C LEU A 287 -16.31 -26.27 -7.66
N SER A 288 -15.77 -25.22 -8.28
CA SER A 288 -15.95 -24.96 -9.72
C SER A 288 -15.18 -25.95 -10.62
N LYS A 289 -14.09 -26.56 -10.11
CA LYS A 289 -13.32 -27.56 -10.87
C LYS A 289 -14.01 -28.94 -10.89
N GLN A 290 -14.84 -29.26 -9.91
CA GLN A 290 -15.65 -30.49 -9.92
C GLN A 290 -16.90 -30.36 -10.82
N GLY A 291 -17.46 -29.16 -10.97
CA GLY A 291 -18.62 -28.93 -11.85
C GLY A 291 -18.32 -29.02 -13.35
N LYS A 292 -17.06 -28.88 -13.79
CA LYS A 292 -16.67 -28.96 -15.21
C LYS A 292 -16.25 -30.36 -15.68
N LEU A 293 -16.02 -31.32 -14.78
CA LEU A 293 -15.82 -32.72 -15.17
C LEU A 293 -17.15 -33.49 -15.29
N GLY A 294 -18.25 -32.97 -14.73
CA GLY A 294 -19.58 -33.59 -14.79
C GLY A 294 -20.35 -33.38 -16.09
N SER A 295 -19.87 -32.53 -17.02
CA SER A 295 -20.60 -32.20 -18.26
C SER A 295 -20.08 -32.91 -19.51
N PHE A 296 -19.26 -33.96 -19.38
CA PHE A 296 -18.80 -34.81 -20.50
C PHE A 296 -19.58 -36.14 -20.60
N PHE A 297 -20.59 -36.36 -19.76
CA PHE A 297 -21.52 -37.49 -19.88
C PHE A 297 -22.96 -36.99 -19.71
N SER A 298 -23.54 -36.47 -20.79
CA SER A 298 -24.99 -36.44 -21.05
C SER A 298 -25.20 -36.27 -22.55
#